data_AF-A0A0G9L7Q1-F1
#
_entry.id   AF-A0A0G9L7Q1-F1
#
_cell.length_a   1.000
_cell.length_b   1.000
_cell.length_c   1.000
_cell.angle_alpha   90.00
_cell.angle_beta   90.00
_cell.angle_gamma   90.00
#
_symmetry.space_group_name_H-M   'P 1'
#
loop_
_entity.id
_entity.type
_entity.pdbx_description
1 polymer ?
#
loop_
_entity_poly.entity_id
_entity_poly.type
_entity_poly.pdbx_seq_one_letter_code
_entity_poly.pdbx_strand_id
1 'polypeptide(L)' 'MPLILIVCIEKRILKIAKNNNCKSEAIVFMTPIEVCIDRNSKRDIERRVPIDVIINMANFSPRKVEEEGFDEVKYIK' A
#
# COMPACT_ATOMS: atom_id res chain seq x y z
N MET A 1 -10.42 10.76 7.14
CA MET A 1 -9.39 9.91 7.77
C MET A 1 -8.49 9.39 6.67
N PRO A 2 -7.22 9.79 6.61
CA PRO A 2 -6.32 9.29 5.58
C PRO A 2 -5.85 7.88 5.97
N LEU A 3 -5.91 6.96 5.01
CA LEU A 3 -5.71 5.52 5.17
C LEU A 3 -4.38 5.16 4.52
N ILE A 4 -3.51 4.45 5.24
CA ILE A 4 -2.19 4.10 4.71
C ILE A 4 -2.25 2.80 3.93
N LEU A 5 -2.03 2.94 2.63
CA LEU A 5 -1.74 1.83 1.74
C LEU A 5 -0.25 1.47 1.79
N ILE A 6 0.10 0.29 2.32
CA ILE A 6 1.34 -0.39 1.91
C ILE A 6 0.97 -1.26 0.71
N VAL A 7 1.02 -0.71 -0.49
CA VAL A 7 1.10 -1.54 -1.69
C VAL A 7 2.32 -1.10 -2.46
N CYS A 8 3.24 -2.04 -2.66
CA CYS A 8 4.30 -1.92 -3.66
C CYS A 8 3.65 -1.97 -5.04
N ILE A 9 3.02 -0.87 -5.45
CA ILE A 9 2.44 -0.74 -6.78
C ILE A 9 3.48 -0.09 -7.67
N GLU A 10 4.32 -0.92 -8.27
CA GLU A 10 4.97 -0.52 -9.50
C GLU A 10 4.17 -1.17 -10.63
N LYS A 11 3.64 -0.39 -11.59
CA LYS A 11 3.01 -0.90 -12.83
C LYS A 11 3.89 -1.96 -13.52
N ARG A 12 5.19 -1.89 -13.25
CA ARG A 12 6.21 -2.87 -13.65
C ARG A 12 5.94 -4.28 -13.12
N ILE A 13 5.52 -4.44 -11.86
CA ILE A 13 5.22 -5.75 -11.26
C ILE A 13 4.00 -6.40 -11.93
N LEU A 14 2.94 -5.62 -12.15
CA LEU A 14 1.75 -6.11 -12.86
C LEU A 14 2.08 -6.56 -14.29
N LYS A 15 2.93 -5.79 -14.99
CA LYS A 15 3.40 -6.16 -16.33
C LYS A 15 4.21 -7.46 -16.32
N ILE A 16 5.05 -7.66 -15.30
CA ILE A 16 5.82 -8.91 -15.13
C ILE A 16 4.87 -10.09 -14.90
N ALA A 17 3.86 -9.96 -14.03
CA ALA A 17 2.89 -11.02 -13.78
C ALA A 17 2.14 -11.41 -15.06
N LYS A 18 1.65 -10.43 -15.83
CA LYS A 18 0.95 -10.65 -17.11
C LYS A 18 1.84 -11.35 -18.14
N ASN A 19 3.09 -10.92 -18.28
CA ASN A 19 4.04 -11.53 -19.23
C ASN A 19 4.35 -13.00 -18.90
N ASN A 20 4.18 -13.41 -17.65
CA ASN A 20 4.45 -14.77 -17.18
C ASN A 20 3.16 -15.57 -16.92
N ASN A 21 1.99 -15.10 -17.38
CA ASN A 21 0.69 -15.72 -17.13
C ASN A 21 0.42 -16.05 -15.64
N CYS A 22 0.91 -15.19 -14.74
CA CYS A 22 0.70 -15.33 -13.31
C CYS A 22 -0.54 -14.55 -12.88
N LYS A 23 -1.29 -15.10 -11.90
CA LYS A 23 -2.35 -14.35 -11.22
C LYS A 23 -1.74 -13.24 -10.38
N SER A 24 -2.34 -12.06 -10.43
CA SER A 24 -1.95 -10.85 -9.71
C SER A 24 -3.02 -10.48 -8.69
N GLU A 25 -2.59 -10.26 -7.45
CA GLU A 25 -3.48 -9.90 -6.34
C GLU A 25 -2.93 -8.66 -5.62
N ALA A 26 -3.80 -7.67 -5.36
CA ALA A 26 -3.49 -6.52 -4.54
C ALA A 26 -4.06 -6.70 -3.13
N ILE A 27 -3.23 -6.55 -2.10
CA ILE A 27 -3.64 -6.56 -0.70
C ILE A 27 -3.54 -5.14 -0.14
N VAL A 28 -4.69 -4.53 0.10
CA VAL A 28 -4.85 -3.14 0.53
C VAL A 28 -5.10 -3.11 2.04
N PHE A 29 -4.13 -2.61 2.80
CA PHE A 29 -4.33 -2.34 4.22
C PHE A 29 -5.03 -0.99 4.40
N MET A 30 -6.14 -0.98 5.14
CA MET A 30 -6.96 0.20 5.41
C MET A 30 -6.72 0.68 6.85
N THR A 31 -5.44 0.86 7.20
CA THR A 31 -5.06 1.28 8.55
C THR A 31 -5.08 2.81 8.68
N PRO A 32 -5.71 3.39 9.72
CA PRO A 32 -5.69 4.83 9.97
C PRO A 32 -4.27 5.39 10.11
N ILE A 33 -4.03 6.60 9.60
CA ILE A 33 -2.72 7.26 9.67
C ILE A 33 -2.19 7.34 11.11
N GLU A 34 -3.08 7.58 12.08
CA GLU A 34 -2.71 7.78 13.48
C GLU A 34 -2.12 6.49 14.06
N VAL A 35 -2.72 5.34 13.69
CA VAL A 35 -2.23 4.01 14.09
C VAL A 35 -0.87 3.72 13.44
N CYS A 36 -0.69 4.12 12.19
CA CYS A 36 0.59 3.94 11.50
C CYS A 36 1.71 4.81 12.09
N ILE A 37 1.42 6.06 12.45
CA ILE A 37 2.37 6.96 13.11
C ILE A 37 2.75 6.40 14.50
N ASP A 38 1.76 5.98 15.30
CA ASP A 38 1.98 5.38 16.62
C ASP A 38 2.86 4.13 16.51
N ARG A 39 2.53 3.19 15.62
CA ARG A 39 3.33 1.98 15.40
C ARG A 39 4.74 2.30 14.89
N ASN A 40 4.88 3.28 14.01
CA ASN A 40 6.18 3.70 13.50
C ASN A 40 7.07 4.30 14.61
N SER A 41 6.49 5.07 15.54
CA SER A 41 7.22 5.64 16.69
C SER A 41 7.84 4.58 17.60
N LYS A 42 7.22 3.39 17.66
CA LYS A 42 7.66 2.23 18.46
C LYS A 42 8.72 1.38 17.78
N ARG A 43 9.09 1.66 16.51
CA ARG A 43 10.16 0.94 15.80
C ARG A 43 11.54 1.43 16.22
N ASP A 44 12.53 0.56 16.05
CA ASP A 44 13.96 0.93 16.10
C ASP A 44 14.24 2.07 15.15
N ILE A 45 15.11 3.00 15.54
CA ILE A 45 15.39 4.24 14.81
C ILE A 45 15.74 3.96 13.34
N GLU A 46 16.55 2.92 13.08
CA GLU A 46 16.98 2.52 11.74
C GLU A 46 15.84 2.04 10.83
N ARG A 47 14.71 1.63 11.42
CA ARG A 47 13.53 1.11 10.71
C ARG A 47 12.34 2.07 10.75
N ARG A 48 12.51 3.25 11.34
CA ARG A 48 11.48 4.29 11.34
C ARG A 48 11.38 4.91 9.95
N VAL A 49 10.16 4.95 9.44
CA VAL A 49 9.83 5.67 8.21
C VAL A 49 9.63 7.15 8.56
N PRO A 50 10.19 8.10 7.79
CA PRO A 50 9.92 9.53 7.98
C PRO A 50 8.42 9.84 7.95
N ILE A 51 7.96 10.78 8.79
CA ILE A 51 6.53 11.08 8.93
C ILE A 51 5.92 11.65 7.64
N ASP A 52 6.68 12.46 6.90
CA ASP A 52 6.30 12.99 5.60
C ASP A 52 6.04 11.87 4.57
N VAL A 53 6.85 10.80 4.58
CA VAL A 53 6.62 9.62 3.74
C VAL A 53 5.33 8.91 4.13
N ILE A 54 5.07 8.76 5.43
CA ILE A 54 3.83 8.17 5.96
C ILE A 54 2.61 8.99 5.50
N ILE A 55 2.65 10.32 5.62
CA ILE A 55 1.58 11.22 5.19
C ILE A 55 1.38 11.14 3.68
N ASN A 56 2.46 11.15 2.89
CA ASN A 56 2.39 11.03 1.44
C ASN A 56 1.73 9.72 1.01
N MET A 57 2.05 8.61 1.67
CA MET A 57 1.40 7.31 1.43
C MET A 57 -0.07 7.29 1.87
N ALA A 58 -0.44 8.08 2.88
CA ALA A 58 -1.81 8.17 3.38
C ALA A 58 -2.75 8.97 2.46
N ASN A 59 -2.20 9.78 1.54
CA ASN A 59 -2.95 10.48 0.48
C ASN A 59 -3.35 9.57 -0.69
N PHE A 60 -3.14 8.26 -0.55
CA PHE A 60 -3.52 7.28 -1.54
C PHE A 60 -5.05 7.14 -1.67
N SER A 61 -5.52 6.91 -2.90
CA SER A 61 -6.94 6.63 -3.19
C SER A 61 -7.12 5.14 -3.52
N PRO A 62 -7.86 4.38 -2.70
CA PRO A 62 -8.17 2.96 -2.95
C PRO A 62 -8.74 2.68 -4.34
N ARG A 63 -9.52 3.61 -4.91
CA ARG A 63 -10.09 3.49 -6.25
C ARG A 63 -9.03 3.30 -7.34
N LYS A 64 -7.82 3.84 -7.15
CA LYS A 64 -6.72 3.68 -8.11
C LYS A 64 -6.30 2.21 -8.24
N VAL A 65 -6.37 1.41 -7.18
CA VAL A 65 -6.02 -0.03 -7.23
C VAL A 65 -6.95 -0.79 -8.16
N GLU A 66 -8.25 -0.45 -8.13
CA GLU A 66 -9.27 -1.11 -8.96
C GLU A 66 -9.06 -0.81 -10.44
N GLU A 67 -8.54 0.38 -10.78
CA GLU A 67 -8.27 0.82 -12.15
C GLU A 67 -6.96 0.24 -12.73
N GLU A 68 -6.11 -0.39 -11.90
CA GLU A 68 -4.79 -0.87 -12.32
C GLU A 68 -4.82 -2.24 -13.00
N GLY A 69 -5.92 -2.99 -12.88
CA GLY A 69 -6.13 -4.24 -13.59
C GLY A 69 -5.40 -5.44 -12.99
N PHE A 70 -5.43 -5.55 -11.65
CA PHE A 70 -5.17 -6.78 -10.90
C PHE A 70 -6.31 -7.79 -11.12
N ASP A 71 -6.01 -9.08 -11.00
CA ASP A 71 -7.04 -10.13 -11.09
C ASP A 71 -7.91 -10.18 -9.84
N GLU A 72 -7.37 -9.76 -8.70
CA GLU A 72 -8.08 -9.72 -7.42
C GLU A 72 -7.57 -8.56 -6.54
N VAL A 73 -8.47 -7.92 -5.81
CA VAL A 73 -8.15 -6.86 -4.83
C VAL A 73 -8.79 -7.21 -3.50
N LYS A 74 -7.98 -7.34 -2.45
CA LYS A 74 -8.43 -7.61 -1.08
C LYS A 74 -8.17 -6.42 -0.17
N TYR A 75 -9.18 -6.05 0.61
CA TYR A 75 -9.09 -4.97 1.58
C TYR A 75 -9.06 -5.54 2.99
N ILE A 76 -7.97 -5.26 3.72
CA ILE A 76 -7.78 -5.64 5.12
C ILE A 76 -8.02 -4.42 6.00
N LYS A 77 -8.91 -4.56 6.98
CA LYS A 77 -9.26 -3.51 7.95
C LYS A 77 -8.44 -3.65 9.22
#